data_AF-A0A6G8Q3T9-F1
#
_entry.id   AF-A0A6G8Q3T9-F1
#
_cell.length_a   1.000
_cell.length_b   1.000
_cell.length_c   1.000
_cell.angle_alpha   90.00
_cell.angle_beta   90.00
_cell.angle_gamma   90.00
#
_symmetry.space_group_name_H-M   'P 1'
#
loop_
_entity.id
_entity.type
_entity.pdbx_description
1 polymer ?
#
loop_
_entity_poly.entity_id
_entity_poly.type
_entity_poly.pdbx_seq_one_letter_code
_entity_poly.pdbx_strand_id
1 'polypeptide(L)'
;MCNLKKMKLEELRELRQRLEKEMGLREAGEGPSYKKPRKSVRLVARDRRVRDHLKVARALSTRQIARLLFPSFDPETDEFLGPGVANAEKRLYDLASKAKLVNSVPNELVPVPGLPGTNTAWELTREAFKSIRDDPGDEYPDPLRGENLRHLVAVNEVFVLLHELLGELPGYDPMCWRWIGEPKCHRPYGGSPGQYGRGRIGYAGGHVLKPDAQVVLFDDTVVFIERQTADARKKPEEIHDKVFNYHRYENSVQRRTDGRRTVLLWACDAERDKNAAIQAEKTHPTKTLRQSQMEERWDKRMPVGAGSPLWVAKKIRNAVAERLPSRRVS
;
A
#
# COMPACT_ATOMS: atom_id res chain seq x y z
N MET A 1 -28.53 2.08 26.05
CA MET A 1 -29.29 1.51 27.17
C MET A 1 -30.09 2.63 27.81
N CYS A 2 -31.43 2.56 27.76
CA CYS A 2 -32.29 3.58 28.39
C CYS A 2 -32.31 3.39 29.90
N ASN A 3 -32.25 4.50 30.64
CA ASN A 3 -32.14 4.50 32.10
C ASN A 3 -33.54 4.51 32.72
N LEU A 4 -34.11 3.32 32.93
CA LEU A 4 -35.50 3.09 33.38
C LEU A 4 -35.87 3.80 34.70
N LYS A 5 -34.87 4.16 35.52
CA LYS A 5 -35.09 4.85 36.81
C LYS A 5 -35.55 6.31 36.70
N LYS A 6 -35.51 6.91 35.50
CA LYS A 6 -35.91 8.32 35.27
C LYS A 6 -37.23 8.49 34.52
N MET A 7 -37.90 7.41 34.15
CA MET A 7 -39.12 7.47 33.35
C MET A 7 -40.36 7.74 34.20
N LYS A 8 -41.27 8.56 33.70
CA LYS A 8 -42.57 8.80 34.33
C LYS A 8 -43.44 7.54 34.25
N LEU A 9 -44.41 7.42 35.16
CA LEU A 9 -45.27 6.23 35.27
C LEU A 9 -46.04 5.93 33.97
N GLU A 10 -46.44 6.98 33.25
CA GLU A 10 -47.13 6.88 31.95
C GLU A 10 -46.21 6.33 30.86
N GLU A 11 -44.96 6.80 30.82
CA GLU A 11 -43.94 6.32 29.87
C GLU A 11 -43.59 4.85 30.12
N LEU A 12 -43.59 4.41 31.38
CA LEU A 12 -43.41 3.00 31.75
C LEU A 12 -44.60 2.13 31.31
N ARG A 13 -45.83 2.65 31.37
CA ARG A 13 -47.03 1.95 30.88
C ARG A 13 -47.02 1.81 29.37
N GLU A 14 -46.66 2.86 28.64
CA GLU A 14 -46.52 2.81 27.18
C GLU A 14 -45.41 1.86 26.74
N LEU A 15 -44.27 1.85 27.45
CA LEU A 15 -43.16 0.93 27.18
C LEU A 15 -43.58 -0.52 27.41
N ARG A 16 -44.34 -0.79 28.48
CA ARG A 16 -44.86 -2.13 28.78
C ARG A 16 -45.84 -2.61 27.71
N GLN A 17 -46.77 -1.75 27.27
CA GLN A 17 -47.70 -2.10 26.19
C GLN A 17 -46.98 -2.38 24.86
N ARG A 18 -45.91 -1.63 24.56
CA ARG A 18 -45.04 -1.91 23.40
C ARG A 18 -44.36 -3.28 23.51
N LEU A 19 -43.80 -3.60 24.67
CA LEU A 19 -43.14 -4.88 24.91
C LEU A 19 -44.11 -6.05 24.84
N GLU A 20 -45.31 -5.94 25.43
CA GLU A 20 -46.35 -6.97 25.35
C GLU A 20 -46.82 -7.18 23.90
N LYS A 21 -46.95 -6.10 23.12
CA LYS A 21 -47.27 -6.18 21.69
C LYS A 21 -46.14 -6.84 20.87
N GLU A 22 -44.88 -6.51 21.15
CA GLU A 22 -43.73 -7.16 20.51
C GLU A 22 -43.61 -8.65 20.88
N MET A 23 -43.91 -9.02 22.13
CA MET A 23 -43.92 -10.42 22.55
C MET A 23 -45.07 -11.20 21.91
N GLY A 24 -46.28 -10.63 21.82
CA GLY A 24 -47.40 -11.26 21.11
C GLY A 24 -47.09 -11.49 19.63
N LEU A 25 -46.42 -10.54 18.96
CA LEU A 25 -45.94 -10.72 17.59
C LEU A 25 -44.87 -11.83 17.48
N ARG A 26 -44.01 -12.00 18.50
CA ARG A 26 -43.02 -13.10 18.53
C ARG A 26 -43.67 -14.46 18.70
N GLU A 27 -44.66 -14.56 19.57
CA GLU A 27 -45.41 -15.82 19.81
C GLU A 27 -46.24 -16.21 18.58
N ALA A 28 -46.75 -15.22 17.82
CA ALA A 28 -47.43 -15.43 16.55
C ALA A 28 -46.48 -15.74 15.36
N GLY A 29 -45.15 -15.68 15.56
CA GLY A 29 -44.18 -15.84 14.47
C GLY A 29 -44.08 -14.64 13.51
N GLU A 30 -44.77 -13.54 13.82
CA GLU A 30 -44.84 -12.28 13.05
C GLU A 30 -43.90 -11.20 13.63
N GLY A 31 -42.76 -11.61 14.20
CA GLY A 31 -41.70 -10.70 14.59
C GLY A 31 -40.89 -10.21 13.38
N PRO A 32 -40.15 -9.08 13.46
CA PRO A 32 -39.24 -8.68 12.41
C PRO A 32 -38.31 -9.85 12.10
N SER A 33 -38.34 -10.34 10.85
CA SER A 33 -37.45 -11.39 10.36
C SER A 33 -36.03 -11.03 10.75
N TYR A 34 -35.50 -11.67 11.80
CA TYR A 34 -34.07 -11.61 12.07
C TYR A 34 -33.44 -12.21 10.82
N LYS A 35 -32.80 -11.32 10.02
CA LYS A 35 -32.09 -11.67 8.80
C LYS A 35 -31.39 -13.00 9.07
N LYS A 36 -31.76 -14.04 8.29
CA LYS A 36 -31.16 -15.38 8.32
C LYS A 36 -29.69 -15.26 8.75
N PRO A 37 -29.19 -16.09 9.68
CA PRO A 37 -27.80 -16.03 10.12
C PRO A 37 -26.92 -15.86 8.89
N ARG A 38 -26.18 -14.73 8.80
CA ARG A 38 -25.34 -14.43 7.64
C ARG A 38 -24.49 -15.67 7.40
N LYS A 39 -24.65 -16.30 6.23
CA LYS A 39 -23.86 -17.48 5.83
C LYS A 39 -22.39 -17.19 6.18
N SER A 40 -21.71 -18.16 6.77
CA SER A 40 -20.27 -18.10 7.02
C SER A 40 -19.57 -17.58 5.75
N VAL A 41 -18.80 -16.49 5.86
CA VAL A 41 -18.04 -15.95 4.74
C VAL A 41 -16.96 -16.96 4.36
N ARG A 42 -17.16 -17.70 3.26
CA ARG A 42 -16.13 -18.60 2.72
C ARG A 42 -15.09 -17.75 1.99
N LEU A 43 -13.80 -18.01 2.25
CA LEU A 43 -12.70 -17.41 1.50
C LEU A 43 -12.69 -17.94 0.08
N VAL A 44 -12.67 -17.04 -0.90
CA VAL A 44 -12.52 -17.33 -2.32
C VAL A 44 -11.12 -16.94 -2.80
N ALA A 45 -10.72 -17.38 -3.99
CA ALA A 45 -9.42 -17.04 -4.58
C ALA A 45 -9.16 -15.53 -4.64
N ARG A 46 -10.22 -14.73 -4.89
CA ARG A 46 -10.16 -13.27 -4.87
C ARG A 46 -9.72 -12.71 -3.50
N ASP A 47 -10.20 -13.26 -2.40
CA ASP A 47 -9.84 -12.77 -1.06
C ASP A 47 -8.37 -13.10 -0.74
N ARG A 48 -7.87 -14.25 -1.22
CA ARG A 48 -6.44 -14.58 -1.11
C ARG A 48 -5.59 -13.55 -1.84
N ARG A 49 -5.98 -13.16 -3.07
CA ARG A 49 -5.31 -12.09 -3.81
C ARG A 49 -5.37 -10.74 -3.09
N VAL A 50 -6.49 -10.39 -2.45
CA VAL A 50 -6.57 -9.19 -1.59
C VAL A 50 -5.51 -9.26 -0.49
N ARG A 51 -5.41 -10.41 0.20
CA ARG A 51 -4.42 -10.62 1.27
C ARG A 51 -2.98 -10.52 0.76
N ASP A 52 -2.69 -11.12 -0.39
CA ASP A 52 -1.35 -11.09 -1.00
C ASP A 52 -0.95 -9.67 -1.40
N HIS A 53 -1.86 -8.88 -1.97
CA HIS A 53 -1.60 -7.48 -2.26
C HIS A 53 -1.41 -6.65 -1.00
N LEU A 54 -2.22 -6.85 0.05
CA LEU A 54 -2.08 -6.12 1.32
C LEU A 54 -0.82 -6.52 2.10
N LYS A 55 -0.34 -7.76 1.97
CA LYS A 55 0.96 -8.18 2.52
C LYS A 55 2.11 -7.35 1.95
N VAL A 56 2.05 -7.04 0.65
CA VAL A 56 3.13 -6.36 -0.07
C VAL A 56 2.98 -4.83 0.00
N ALA A 57 1.76 -4.31 -0.17
CA ALA A 57 1.45 -2.88 -0.18
C ALA A 57 1.16 -2.30 1.21
N ARG A 58 1.05 -3.14 2.25
CA ARG A 58 0.65 -2.84 3.63
C ARG A 58 -0.79 -2.35 3.78
N ALA A 59 -1.20 -1.35 3.01
CA ALA A 59 -2.57 -0.82 3.01
C ALA A 59 -3.03 -0.42 1.60
N LEU A 60 -4.30 -0.68 1.29
CA LEU A 60 -4.94 -0.24 0.03
C LEU A 60 -6.33 0.33 0.30
N SER A 61 -6.70 1.37 -0.44
CA SER A 61 -8.08 1.90 -0.42
C SER A 61 -9.07 0.97 -1.10
N THR A 62 -10.35 1.06 -0.75
CA THR A 62 -11.44 0.33 -1.45
C THR A 62 -11.36 0.52 -2.97
N ARG A 63 -11.07 1.74 -3.45
CA ARG A 63 -10.95 2.02 -4.90
C ARG A 63 -9.77 1.30 -5.54
N GLN A 64 -8.63 1.25 -4.85
CA GLN A 64 -7.44 0.54 -5.34
C GLN A 64 -7.68 -0.97 -5.39
N ILE A 65 -8.29 -1.55 -4.34
CA ILE A 65 -8.66 -2.97 -4.33
C ILE A 65 -9.68 -3.27 -5.42
N ALA A 66 -10.68 -2.40 -5.60
CA ALA A 66 -11.68 -2.56 -6.65
C ALA A 66 -11.03 -2.58 -8.04
N ARG A 67 -10.12 -1.64 -8.30
CA ARG A 67 -9.37 -1.56 -9.57
C ARG A 67 -8.54 -2.81 -9.84
N LEU A 68 -7.94 -3.42 -8.81
CA LEU A 68 -7.14 -4.63 -8.95
C LEU A 68 -7.97 -5.89 -9.17
N LEU A 69 -9.12 -6.02 -8.49
CA LEU A 69 -9.74 -7.34 -8.27
C LEU A 69 -11.26 -7.41 -8.47
N PHE A 70 -11.92 -6.27 -8.70
CA PHE A 70 -13.37 -6.18 -8.88
C PHE A 70 -13.66 -5.50 -10.22
N PRO A 71 -13.50 -6.23 -11.34
CA PRO A 71 -13.92 -5.72 -12.63
C PRO A 71 -15.40 -5.35 -12.57
N SER A 72 -15.80 -4.33 -13.31
CA SER A 72 -17.20 -3.92 -13.46
C SER A 72 -18.06 -4.97 -14.19
N PHE A 73 -17.46 -6.09 -14.59
CA PHE A 73 -18.00 -7.15 -15.42
C PHE A 73 -17.47 -8.51 -14.93
N ASP A 74 -18.36 -9.47 -14.71
CA ASP A 74 -18.00 -10.85 -14.36
C ASP A 74 -18.11 -11.75 -15.62
N PRO A 75 -16.99 -12.26 -16.14
CA PRO A 75 -16.99 -13.06 -17.36
C PRO A 75 -17.60 -14.46 -17.19
N GLU A 76 -17.76 -14.97 -15.96
CA GLU A 76 -18.40 -16.27 -15.73
C GLU A 76 -19.94 -16.18 -15.74
N THR A 77 -20.48 -14.99 -15.45
CA THR A 77 -21.92 -14.78 -15.33
C THR A 77 -22.49 -13.82 -16.36
N ASP A 78 -21.65 -13.17 -17.18
CA ASP A 78 -22.02 -12.15 -18.18
C ASP A 78 -22.89 -11.02 -17.60
N GLU A 79 -22.77 -10.77 -16.29
CA GLU A 79 -23.55 -9.76 -15.57
C GLU A 79 -22.72 -8.49 -15.35
N PHE A 80 -23.30 -7.35 -15.74
CA PHE A 80 -22.76 -6.04 -15.44
C PHE A 80 -23.14 -5.63 -14.00
N LEU A 81 -22.24 -5.85 -13.05
CA LEU A 81 -22.52 -5.73 -11.61
C LEU A 81 -22.43 -4.30 -11.03
N GLY A 82 -22.68 -3.27 -11.84
CA GLY A 82 -22.57 -1.87 -11.39
C GLY A 82 -21.15 -1.48 -10.96
N PRO A 83 -20.96 -0.38 -10.18
CA PRO A 83 -19.63 0.15 -9.90
C PRO A 83 -18.84 -0.81 -9.01
N GLY A 84 -17.75 -1.41 -9.55
CA GLY A 84 -16.92 -2.40 -8.85
C GLY A 84 -16.44 -2.00 -7.45
N VAL A 85 -16.42 -0.70 -7.13
CA VAL A 85 -16.14 -0.14 -5.80
C VAL A 85 -17.17 -0.58 -4.75
N ALA A 86 -18.47 -0.57 -5.05
CA ALA A 86 -19.51 -0.96 -4.09
C ALA A 86 -19.45 -2.48 -3.77
N ASN A 87 -19.14 -3.29 -4.78
CA ASN A 87 -18.94 -4.73 -4.61
C ASN A 87 -17.67 -5.02 -3.80
N ALA A 88 -16.58 -4.30 -4.07
CA ALA A 88 -15.37 -4.36 -3.27
C ALA A 88 -15.66 -3.98 -1.82
N GLU A 89 -16.34 -2.85 -1.59
CA GLU A 89 -16.70 -2.37 -0.26
C GLU A 89 -17.50 -3.42 0.53
N LYS A 90 -18.58 -3.94 -0.05
CA LYS A 90 -19.40 -4.98 0.57
C LYS A 90 -18.56 -6.20 0.94
N ARG A 91 -17.72 -6.70 0.02
CA ARG A 91 -16.87 -7.87 0.26
C ARG A 91 -15.81 -7.62 1.34
N LEU A 92 -15.21 -6.43 1.36
CA LEU A 92 -14.20 -6.07 2.34
C LEU A 92 -14.80 -5.93 3.74
N TYR A 93 -16.00 -5.38 3.87
CA TYR A 93 -16.74 -5.40 5.14
C TYR A 93 -17.11 -6.81 5.58
N ASP A 94 -17.46 -7.71 4.66
CA ASP A 94 -17.69 -9.12 4.99
C ASP A 94 -16.42 -9.77 5.56
N LEU A 95 -15.24 -9.52 4.96
CA LEU A 95 -13.93 -10.01 5.43
C LEU A 95 -13.45 -9.37 6.74
N ALA A 96 -13.89 -8.15 7.05
CA ALA A 96 -13.60 -7.47 8.32
C ALA A 96 -14.60 -7.81 9.43
N SER A 97 -15.76 -8.37 9.09
CA SER A 97 -16.80 -8.69 10.07
C SER A 97 -16.44 -9.94 10.87
N LYS A 98 -16.51 -9.84 12.21
CA LYS A 98 -16.47 -10.99 13.12
C LYS A 98 -17.79 -11.72 12.97
N ALA A 99 -17.95 -12.59 11.98
CA ALA A 99 -19.12 -13.45 11.93
C ALA A 99 -19.06 -14.37 13.15
N LYS A 100 -19.73 -14.01 14.27
CA LYS A 100 -19.80 -14.81 15.50
C LYS A 100 -20.66 -16.06 15.27
N LEU A 101 -20.24 -16.94 14.37
CA LEU A 101 -20.84 -18.23 14.13
C LEU A 101 -19.76 -19.28 14.32
N VAL A 102 -20.12 -20.33 15.05
CA VAL A 102 -19.29 -21.52 15.25
C VAL A 102 -18.76 -21.96 13.88
N ASN A 103 -17.43 -21.91 13.68
CA ASN A 103 -16.67 -22.16 12.43
C ASN A 103 -16.44 -20.97 11.46
N SER A 104 -16.58 -19.72 11.88
CA SER A 104 -16.22 -18.57 11.04
C SER A 104 -14.70 -18.39 10.86
N VAL A 105 -14.28 -18.06 9.64
CA VAL A 105 -12.92 -17.56 9.34
C VAL A 105 -12.66 -16.32 10.21
N PRO A 106 -11.52 -16.22 10.91
CA PRO A 106 -11.17 -15.04 11.69
C PRO A 106 -11.13 -13.79 10.82
N ASN A 107 -11.33 -12.62 11.43
CA ASN A 107 -11.20 -11.33 10.75
C ASN A 107 -9.88 -11.27 9.98
N GLU A 108 -9.96 -11.21 8.66
CA GLU A 108 -8.79 -11.13 7.79
C GLU A 108 -8.29 -9.69 7.69
N LEU A 109 -9.23 -8.74 7.71
CA LEU A 109 -8.99 -7.33 7.44
C LEU A 109 -9.48 -6.44 8.56
N VAL A 110 -8.88 -5.26 8.67
CA VAL A 110 -9.36 -4.15 9.49
C VAL A 110 -9.50 -2.90 8.61
N PRO A 111 -10.64 -2.19 8.70
CA PRO A 111 -10.71 -0.85 8.12
C PRO A 111 -9.81 0.06 8.93
N VAL A 112 -8.94 0.80 8.26
CA VAL A 112 -8.12 1.84 8.90
C VAL A 112 -8.98 3.09 8.99
N PRO A 113 -9.19 3.67 10.19
CA PRO A 113 -9.94 4.91 10.34
C PRO A 113 -9.26 6.02 9.54
N GLY A 114 -9.84 6.35 8.39
CA GLY A 114 -9.43 7.46 7.54
C GLY A 114 -10.08 8.77 7.96
N LEU A 115 -9.55 9.88 7.45
CA LEU A 115 -10.13 11.21 7.62
C LEU A 115 -11.45 11.32 6.82
N PRO A 116 -12.43 12.12 7.29
CA PRO A 116 -13.73 12.28 6.62
C PRO A 116 -13.56 12.60 5.13
N GLY A 117 -14.27 11.88 4.26
CA GLY A 117 -14.26 12.10 2.80
C GLY A 117 -13.21 11.30 2.02
N THR A 118 -12.34 10.51 2.67
CA THR A 118 -11.46 9.55 2.00
C THR A 118 -12.14 8.17 1.95
N ASN A 119 -12.00 7.43 0.83
CA ASN A 119 -12.46 6.03 0.79
C ASN A 119 -11.72 5.23 1.86
N THR A 120 -12.43 4.33 2.55
CA THR A 120 -11.86 3.44 3.55
C THR A 120 -10.62 2.72 3.02
N ALA A 121 -9.54 2.76 3.80
CA ALA A 121 -8.34 1.95 3.57
C ALA A 121 -8.40 0.67 4.41
N TRP A 122 -7.73 -0.37 3.94
CA TRP A 122 -7.78 -1.70 4.51
C TRP A 122 -6.37 -2.20 4.78
N GLU A 123 -6.18 -2.80 5.95
CA GLU A 123 -4.96 -3.50 6.35
C GLU A 123 -5.31 -4.96 6.73
N LEU A 124 -4.31 -5.84 6.69
CA LEU A 124 -4.42 -7.17 7.27
C LEU A 124 -4.56 -7.08 8.79
N THR A 125 -5.27 -8.00 9.44
CA THR A 125 -5.12 -8.18 10.88
C THR A 125 -3.72 -8.69 11.24
N ARG A 126 -3.33 -8.54 12.52
CA ARG A 126 -2.08 -9.10 13.03
C ARG A 126 -2.01 -10.61 12.81
N GLU A 127 -3.11 -11.29 13.03
CA GLU A 127 -3.26 -12.74 12.85
C GLU A 127 -3.14 -13.12 11.37
N ALA A 128 -3.85 -12.42 10.48
CA ALA A 128 -3.78 -12.67 9.04
C ALA A 128 -2.37 -12.44 8.49
N PHE A 129 -1.70 -11.35 8.87
CA PHE A 129 -0.31 -11.07 8.50
C PHE A 129 0.65 -12.17 8.97
N LYS A 130 0.56 -12.57 10.25
CA LYS A 130 1.40 -13.64 10.79
C LYS A 130 1.27 -14.97 10.06
N SER A 131 0.09 -15.24 9.50
CA SER A 131 -0.19 -16.49 8.77
C SER A 131 0.39 -16.54 7.34
N ILE A 132 0.74 -15.38 6.75
CA ILE A 132 1.20 -15.29 5.35
C ILE A 132 2.58 -14.63 5.18
N ARG A 133 3.22 -14.22 6.28
CA ARG A 133 4.57 -13.65 6.25
C ARG A 133 5.59 -14.65 5.70
N ASP A 134 6.56 -14.13 4.96
CA ASP A 134 7.63 -14.95 4.39
C ASP A 134 8.64 -15.38 5.45
N ASP A 135 8.94 -14.48 6.40
CA ASP A 135 9.89 -14.73 7.50
C ASP A 135 9.15 -14.82 8.84
N PRO A 136 9.34 -15.89 9.65
CA PRO A 136 8.84 -15.96 11.01
C PRO A 136 9.30 -14.81 11.94
N GLY A 137 10.37 -14.11 11.58
CA GLY A 137 10.88 -12.91 12.24
C GLY A 137 10.22 -11.60 11.79
N ASP A 138 9.39 -11.61 10.73
CA ASP A 138 8.65 -10.41 10.32
C ASP A 138 7.63 -10.03 11.39
N GLU A 139 7.82 -8.84 11.95
CA GLU A 139 6.89 -8.22 12.89
C GLU A 139 5.72 -7.56 12.15
N TYR A 140 4.55 -7.58 12.80
CA TYR A 140 3.40 -6.84 12.29
C TYR A 140 3.71 -5.35 12.34
N PRO A 141 3.56 -4.61 11.22
CA PRO A 141 3.94 -3.21 11.17
C PRO A 141 3.10 -2.37 12.13
N ASP A 142 3.69 -1.28 12.62
CA ASP A 142 2.96 -0.33 13.46
C ASP A 142 1.71 0.22 12.74
N PRO A 143 0.61 0.50 13.45
CA PRO A 143 -0.60 1.03 12.82
C PRO A 143 -0.35 2.35 12.11
N LEU A 144 -0.75 2.47 10.84
CA LEU A 144 -0.70 3.73 10.11
C LEU A 144 -1.89 4.61 10.47
N ARG A 145 -1.64 5.92 10.64
CA ARG A 145 -2.68 6.91 10.94
C ARG A 145 -2.37 8.24 10.27
N GLY A 146 -3.42 9.02 10.04
CA GLY A 146 -3.31 10.41 9.57
C GLY A 146 -2.60 10.52 8.22
N GLU A 147 -1.65 11.45 8.14
CA GLU A 147 -0.90 11.77 6.91
C GLU A 147 -0.05 10.60 6.40
N ASN A 148 0.55 9.79 7.29
CA ASN A 148 1.37 8.65 6.89
C ASN A 148 0.55 7.60 6.14
N LEU A 149 -0.70 7.35 6.58
CA LEU A 149 -1.61 6.47 5.86
C LEU A 149 -1.98 7.05 4.48
N ARG A 150 -2.33 8.34 4.42
CA ARG A 150 -2.67 9.01 3.16
C ARG A 150 -1.52 8.94 2.17
N HIS A 151 -0.31 9.24 2.63
CA HIS A 151 0.89 9.19 1.82
C HIS A 151 1.15 7.78 1.30
N LEU A 152 1.10 6.76 2.16
CA LEU A 152 1.27 5.36 1.72
C LEU A 152 0.22 4.96 0.68
N VAL A 153 -1.05 5.28 0.92
CA VAL A 153 -2.14 4.99 -0.04
C VAL A 153 -1.86 5.68 -1.38
N ALA A 154 -1.37 6.93 -1.37
CA ALA A 154 -1.00 7.65 -2.59
C ALA A 154 0.23 7.06 -3.30
N VAL A 155 1.22 6.56 -2.56
CA VAL A 155 2.38 5.82 -3.10
C VAL A 155 1.91 4.54 -3.80
N ASN A 156 0.99 3.82 -3.17
CA ASN A 156 0.43 2.57 -3.69
C ASN A 156 -0.45 2.74 -4.94
N GLU A 157 -0.76 3.96 -5.37
CA GLU A 157 -1.33 4.20 -6.70
C GLU A 157 -0.42 3.70 -7.81
N VAL A 158 0.91 3.88 -7.66
CA VAL A 158 1.88 3.39 -8.63
C VAL A 158 1.90 1.86 -8.65
N PHE A 159 1.81 1.21 -7.48
CA PHE A 159 1.70 -0.25 -7.38
C PHE A 159 0.48 -0.78 -8.14
N VAL A 160 -0.69 -0.17 -7.94
CA VAL A 160 -1.93 -0.57 -8.60
C VAL A 160 -1.85 -0.40 -10.12
N LEU A 161 -1.40 0.76 -10.57
CA LEU A 161 -1.25 1.05 -12.01
C LEU A 161 -0.22 0.13 -12.66
N LEU A 162 0.88 -0.17 -11.98
CA LEU A 162 1.89 -1.08 -12.49
C LEU A 162 1.36 -2.50 -12.62
N HIS A 163 0.62 -2.98 -11.62
CA HIS A 163 0.03 -4.32 -11.65
C HIS A 163 -0.97 -4.50 -12.82
N GLU A 164 -1.77 -3.47 -13.10
CA GLU A 164 -2.67 -3.42 -14.26
C GLU A 164 -1.88 -3.47 -15.57
N LEU A 165 -0.94 -2.53 -15.75
CA LEU A 165 -0.20 -2.37 -17.00
C LEU A 165 0.73 -3.56 -17.33
N LEU A 166 1.28 -4.24 -16.32
CA LEU A 166 2.12 -5.41 -16.52
C LEU A 166 1.32 -6.65 -16.90
N GLY A 167 0.11 -6.81 -16.35
CA GLY A 167 -0.77 -7.93 -16.68
C GLY A 167 -1.19 -7.97 -18.16
N GLU A 168 -1.14 -6.84 -18.85
CA GLU A 168 -1.44 -6.70 -20.27
C GLU A 168 -0.26 -7.04 -21.21
N LEU A 169 0.94 -7.29 -20.66
CA LEU A 169 2.11 -7.58 -21.49
C LEU A 169 2.07 -9.01 -22.07
N PRO A 170 2.24 -9.18 -23.39
CA PRO A 170 2.39 -10.51 -23.98
C PRO A 170 3.60 -11.24 -23.37
N GLY A 171 3.37 -12.42 -22.81
CA GLY A 171 4.44 -13.19 -22.15
C GLY A 171 4.86 -12.67 -20.79
N TYR A 172 4.02 -11.87 -20.13
CA TYR A 172 4.24 -11.43 -18.76
C TYR A 172 4.47 -12.61 -17.81
N ASP A 173 5.54 -12.50 -17.02
CA ASP A 173 5.84 -13.38 -15.90
C ASP A 173 5.74 -12.54 -14.61
N PRO A 174 4.83 -12.87 -13.68
CA PRO A 174 4.73 -12.17 -12.39
C PRO A 174 6.02 -12.15 -11.57
N MET A 175 6.95 -13.07 -11.81
CA MET A 175 8.26 -13.11 -11.16
C MET A 175 9.27 -12.10 -11.73
N CYS A 176 8.93 -11.41 -12.82
CA CYS A 176 9.83 -10.44 -13.44
C CYS A 176 9.98 -9.14 -12.62
N TRP A 177 9.15 -8.94 -11.59
CA TRP A 177 9.24 -7.78 -10.73
C TRP A 177 8.80 -8.06 -9.30
N ARG A 178 9.19 -7.17 -8.38
CA ARG A 178 8.77 -7.20 -6.99
C ARG A 178 8.64 -5.80 -6.43
N TRP A 179 7.50 -5.54 -5.78
CA TRP A 179 7.27 -4.33 -4.99
C TRP A 179 7.83 -4.49 -3.57
N ILE A 180 8.46 -3.45 -3.06
CA ILE A 180 8.93 -3.34 -1.68
C ILE A 180 8.45 -1.99 -1.15
N GLY A 181 7.40 -1.99 -0.34
CA GLY A 181 6.86 -0.81 0.34
C GLY A 181 7.34 -0.69 1.79
N GLU A 182 6.84 0.32 2.51
CA GLU A 182 7.04 0.42 3.95
C GLU A 182 6.45 -0.79 4.71
N PRO A 183 7.07 -1.22 5.84
CA PRO A 183 8.27 -0.66 6.47
C PRO A 183 9.59 -1.27 5.94
N LYS A 184 9.55 -2.05 4.85
CA LYS A 184 10.72 -2.78 4.35
C LYS A 184 11.57 -1.97 3.37
N CYS A 185 11.06 -0.83 2.89
CA CYS A 185 11.73 0.04 1.92
C CYS A 185 12.77 0.96 2.59
N HIS A 186 13.83 0.36 3.15
CA HIS A 186 14.95 1.08 3.75
C HIS A 186 16.30 0.49 3.29
N ARG A 187 17.30 1.34 3.12
CA ARG A 187 18.66 0.97 2.71
C ARG A 187 19.67 1.61 3.67
N PRO A 188 20.21 0.87 4.64
CA PRO A 188 21.30 1.38 5.48
C PRO A 188 22.56 1.55 4.62
N TYR A 189 23.29 2.63 4.82
CA TYR A 189 24.55 2.91 4.14
C TYR A 189 25.44 3.83 4.98
N GLY A 190 26.75 3.84 4.71
CA GLY A 190 27.71 4.69 5.43
C GLY A 190 27.79 4.37 6.92
N GLY A 191 28.49 3.29 7.27
CA GLY A 191 28.75 2.81 8.63
C GLY A 191 29.61 1.53 8.58
N SER A 192 30.32 1.19 9.65
CA SER A 192 31.17 -0.01 9.69
C SER A 192 30.34 -1.29 9.85
N PRO A 193 30.65 -2.38 9.13
CA PRO A 193 30.00 -3.67 9.32
C PRO A 193 30.19 -4.16 10.76
N GLY A 194 29.11 -4.39 11.51
CA GLY A 194 29.15 -4.95 12.87
C GLY A 194 28.34 -4.20 13.94
N GLN A 195 27.90 -2.96 13.67
CA GLN A 195 27.07 -2.18 14.62
C GLN A 195 25.55 -2.27 14.38
N TYR A 196 25.11 -3.11 13.43
CA TYR A 196 23.69 -3.32 13.17
C TYR A 196 23.11 -4.30 14.19
N GLY A 197 22.83 -3.81 15.39
CA GLY A 197 21.98 -4.52 16.33
C GLY A 197 20.62 -4.77 15.68
N ARG A 198 20.14 -6.02 15.75
CA ARG A 198 18.78 -6.39 15.36
C ARG A 198 17.80 -5.44 16.07
N GLY A 199 17.08 -4.63 15.31
CA GLY A 199 15.84 -4.01 15.80
C GLY A 199 15.79 -2.48 15.92
N ARG A 200 16.85 -1.70 15.67
CA ARG A 200 16.70 -0.23 15.59
C ARG A 200 17.53 0.38 14.46
N ILE A 201 16.82 0.77 13.40
CA ILE A 201 17.35 1.54 12.27
C ILE A 201 17.73 2.93 12.79
N GLY A 202 19.05 3.17 12.97
CA GLY A 202 19.62 4.52 13.04
C GLY A 202 20.17 4.98 14.38
N TYR A 203 21.02 4.22 15.07
CA TYR A 203 21.89 4.79 16.11
C TYR A 203 23.24 4.05 16.17
N ALA A 204 24.17 4.44 15.30
CA ALA A 204 25.62 4.50 15.49
C ALA A 204 26.28 4.83 14.13
N GLY A 205 26.38 6.11 13.78
CA GLY A 205 27.10 6.60 12.59
C GLY A 205 26.52 6.24 11.21
N GLY A 206 25.58 5.30 11.13
CA GLY A 206 24.90 4.83 9.91
C GLY A 206 23.89 5.81 9.31
N HIS A 207 23.96 6.07 8.00
CA HIS A 207 22.88 6.70 7.25
C HIS A 207 21.86 5.66 6.76
N VAL A 208 20.62 6.10 6.49
CA VAL A 208 19.56 5.22 5.97
C VAL A 208 18.81 5.97 4.88
N LEU A 209 18.82 5.42 3.68
CA LEU A 209 17.98 5.88 2.59
C LEU A 209 16.59 5.27 2.77
N LYS A 210 15.56 6.09 2.71
CA LYS A 210 14.16 5.69 2.91
C LYS A 210 13.32 6.13 1.71
N PRO A 211 13.36 5.39 0.58
CA PRO A 211 12.43 5.60 -0.51
C PRO A 211 11.01 5.31 -0.05
N ASP A 212 10.02 6.02 -0.60
CA ASP A 212 8.62 5.72 -0.30
C ASP A 212 8.22 4.31 -0.80
N ALA A 213 8.80 3.88 -1.94
CA ALA A 213 8.72 2.50 -2.41
C ALA A 213 9.92 2.11 -3.28
N GLN A 214 10.09 0.82 -3.48
CA GLN A 214 11.07 0.25 -4.40
C GLN A 214 10.42 -0.81 -5.27
N VAL A 215 10.80 -0.82 -6.55
CA VAL A 215 10.54 -1.93 -7.47
C VAL A 215 11.86 -2.59 -7.85
N VAL A 216 11.94 -3.91 -7.73
CA VAL A 216 13.03 -4.71 -8.27
C VAL A 216 12.53 -5.36 -9.55
N LEU A 217 13.27 -5.22 -10.66
CA LEU A 217 12.97 -5.85 -11.94
C LEU A 217 14.05 -6.88 -12.26
N PHE A 218 13.65 -8.10 -12.62
CA PHE A 218 14.53 -9.22 -13.02
C PHE A 218 15.74 -9.44 -12.09
N ASP A 219 15.60 -9.08 -10.82
CA ASP A 219 16.64 -9.08 -9.77
C ASP A 219 17.91 -8.25 -10.06
N ASP A 220 18.00 -7.55 -11.19
CA ASP A 220 19.20 -6.81 -11.62
C ASP A 220 19.00 -5.29 -11.70
N THR A 221 17.75 -4.83 -11.58
CA THR A 221 17.41 -3.42 -11.68
C THR A 221 16.57 -3.01 -10.48
N VAL A 222 16.94 -1.90 -9.86
CA VAL A 222 16.25 -1.30 -8.73
C VAL A 222 15.70 0.05 -9.14
N VAL A 223 14.39 0.24 -8.99
CA VAL A 223 13.72 1.52 -9.20
C VAL A 223 13.24 2.02 -7.85
N PHE A 224 13.82 3.11 -7.36
CA PHE A 224 13.32 3.83 -6.20
C PHE A 224 12.21 4.78 -6.65
N ILE A 225 11.14 4.83 -5.86
CA ILE A 225 9.97 5.67 -6.12
C ILE A 225 9.81 6.61 -4.94
N GLU A 226 9.65 7.88 -5.27
CA GLU A 226 9.30 8.95 -4.33
C GLU A 226 7.99 9.58 -4.73
N ARG A 227 7.06 9.73 -3.78
CA ARG A 227 5.76 10.34 -4.02
C ARG A 227 5.79 11.80 -3.58
N GLN A 228 5.27 12.67 -4.42
CA GLN A 228 5.03 14.09 -4.11
C GLN A 228 3.56 14.38 -4.33
N THR A 229 2.82 14.51 -3.23
CA THR A 229 1.40 14.85 -3.24
C THR A 229 1.18 16.28 -2.76
N ALA A 230 -0.02 16.80 -3.01
CA ALA A 230 -0.42 18.09 -2.43
C ALA A 230 -0.37 18.09 -0.89
N ASP A 231 -0.67 16.94 -0.27
CA ASP A 231 -0.66 16.73 1.18
C ASP A 231 0.77 16.57 1.72
N ALA A 232 1.67 15.97 0.95
CA ALA A 232 3.09 15.84 1.28
C ALA A 232 3.89 17.11 0.95
N ARG A 233 3.23 18.22 0.60
CA ARG A 233 3.85 19.53 0.38
C ARG A 233 4.50 20.00 1.66
N LYS A 234 5.76 19.66 1.77
CA LYS A 234 6.67 20.25 2.72
C LYS A 234 7.50 21.30 1.98
N LYS A 235 8.27 22.06 2.74
CA LYS A 235 9.05 23.16 2.18
C LYS A 235 9.99 22.61 1.08
N PRO A 236 10.29 23.35 -0.01
CA PRO A 236 11.11 22.85 -1.12
C PRO A 236 12.42 22.19 -0.68
N GLU A 237 12.99 22.65 0.43
CA GLU A 237 14.19 22.13 1.08
C GLU A 237 14.12 20.62 1.36
N GLU A 238 12.94 20.02 1.56
CA GLU A 238 12.84 18.58 1.81
C GLU A 238 13.04 17.72 0.55
N ILE A 239 12.63 18.23 -0.63
CA ILE A 239 12.95 17.57 -1.91
C ILE A 239 14.45 17.62 -2.13
N HIS A 240 15.05 18.79 -1.85
CA HIS A 240 16.49 19.01 -1.88
C HIS A 240 17.25 18.04 -0.95
N ASP A 241 16.79 17.88 0.31
CA ASP A 241 17.36 16.96 1.27
C ASP A 241 17.19 15.48 0.83
N LYS A 242 16.03 15.09 0.29
CA LYS A 242 15.82 13.75 -0.27
C LYS A 242 16.79 13.47 -1.42
N VAL A 243 16.88 14.35 -2.41
CA VAL A 243 17.83 14.25 -3.54
C VAL A 243 19.27 14.13 -3.03
N PHE A 244 19.64 14.97 -2.06
CA PHE A 244 20.97 14.92 -1.46
C PHE A 244 21.24 13.58 -0.76
N ASN A 245 20.24 12.99 -0.09
CA ASN A 245 20.35 11.68 0.53
C ASN A 245 20.58 10.56 -0.51
N TYR A 246 19.91 10.63 -1.66
CA TYR A 246 20.16 9.72 -2.78
C TYR A 246 21.59 9.84 -3.31
N HIS A 247 22.11 11.06 -3.50
CA HIS A 247 23.51 11.24 -3.92
C HIS A 247 24.50 10.70 -2.89
N ARG A 248 24.23 10.85 -1.59
CA ARG A 248 25.06 10.22 -0.55
C ARG A 248 25.02 8.70 -0.66
N TYR A 249 23.84 8.12 -0.89
CA TYR A 249 23.70 6.68 -1.09
C TYR A 249 24.43 6.20 -2.35
N GLU A 250 24.32 6.92 -3.47
CA GLU A 250 25.04 6.62 -4.72
C GLU A 250 26.55 6.44 -4.49
N ASN A 251 27.11 7.31 -3.66
CA ASN A 251 28.54 7.34 -3.35
C ASN A 251 28.97 6.36 -2.26
N SER A 252 28.04 5.66 -1.62
CA SER A 252 28.32 4.73 -0.52
C SER A 252 28.98 3.42 -0.98
N VAL A 253 29.74 2.77 -0.09
CA VAL A 253 30.34 1.45 -0.35
C VAL A 253 29.28 0.40 -0.68
N GLN A 254 28.14 0.46 0.02
CA GLN A 254 26.99 -0.42 -0.21
C GLN A 254 26.48 -0.32 -1.65
N ARG A 255 26.33 0.91 -2.18
CA ARG A 255 25.95 1.08 -3.58
C ARG A 255 27.06 0.66 -4.54
N ARG A 256 28.32 0.96 -4.23
CA ARG A 256 29.47 0.65 -5.10
C ARG A 256 29.63 -0.84 -5.36
N THR A 257 29.31 -1.66 -4.35
CA THR A 257 29.36 -3.14 -4.41
C THR A 257 28.09 -3.76 -5.00
N ASP A 258 26.99 -3.00 -5.09
CA ASP A 258 25.76 -3.43 -5.76
C ASP A 258 25.91 -3.30 -7.28
N GLY A 259 25.99 -4.43 -7.99
CA GLY A 259 26.11 -4.46 -9.45
C GLY A 259 24.83 -4.05 -10.21
N ARG A 260 23.71 -3.90 -9.50
CA ARG A 260 22.42 -3.64 -10.11
C ARG A 260 22.33 -2.24 -10.69
N ARG A 261 21.59 -2.10 -11.80
CA ARG A 261 21.20 -0.78 -12.31
C ARG A 261 20.22 -0.15 -11.32
N THR A 262 20.37 1.14 -11.03
CA THR A 262 19.46 1.84 -10.13
C THR A 262 18.89 3.07 -10.80
N VAL A 263 17.61 3.37 -10.58
CA VAL A 263 16.88 4.53 -11.12
C VAL A 263 16.04 5.15 -10.01
N LEU A 264 15.92 6.49 -10.00
CA LEU A 264 15.02 7.22 -9.09
C LEU A 264 13.89 7.85 -9.90
N LEU A 265 12.64 7.55 -9.55
CA LEU A 265 11.45 8.12 -10.20
C LEU A 265 10.57 8.85 -9.18
N TRP A 266 10.29 10.12 -9.47
CA TRP A 266 9.36 10.93 -8.69
C TRP A 266 7.95 10.83 -9.29
N ALA A 267 6.99 10.36 -8.50
CA ALA A 267 5.57 10.32 -8.81
C ALA A 267 4.87 11.57 -8.23
N CYS A 268 4.58 12.53 -9.10
CA CYS A 268 4.10 13.86 -8.75
C CYS A 268 2.62 14.06 -9.13
N ASP A 269 1.84 14.69 -8.27
CA ASP A 269 0.44 15.06 -8.58
C ASP A 269 0.33 16.23 -9.56
N ALA A 270 1.23 17.20 -9.45
CA ALA A 270 1.21 18.41 -10.26
C ALA A 270 2.53 18.64 -11.00
N GLU A 271 2.42 19.31 -12.15
CA GLU A 271 3.58 19.64 -13.00
C GLU A 271 4.62 20.49 -12.25
N ARG A 272 4.17 21.36 -11.34
CA ARG A 272 5.07 22.17 -10.50
C ARG A 272 5.97 21.31 -9.59
N ASP A 273 5.44 20.21 -9.05
CA ASP A 273 6.16 19.34 -8.10
C ASP A 273 7.18 18.50 -8.87
N LYS A 274 6.82 18.06 -10.08
CA LYS A 274 7.75 17.50 -11.06
C LYS A 274 8.89 18.47 -11.38
N ASN A 275 8.58 19.72 -11.68
CA ASN A 275 9.59 20.74 -11.99
C ASN A 275 10.52 20.98 -10.79
N ALA A 276 9.99 21.00 -9.57
CA ALA A 276 10.78 21.13 -8.35
C ALA A 276 11.74 19.93 -8.17
N ALA A 277 11.28 18.70 -8.35
CA ALA A 277 12.12 17.50 -8.26
C ALA A 277 13.27 17.51 -9.29
N ILE A 278 12.96 17.86 -10.55
CA ILE A 278 13.98 17.98 -11.60
C ILE A 278 14.95 19.13 -11.32
N GLN A 279 14.48 20.25 -10.77
CA GLN A 279 15.33 21.37 -10.42
C GLN A 279 16.25 21.06 -9.22
N ALA A 280 15.74 20.34 -8.22
CA ALA A 280 16.55 19.89 -7.08
C ALA A 280 17.71 18.98 -7.56
N GLU A 281 17.44 18.04 -8.46
CA GLU A 281 18.48 17.19 -9.07
C GLU A 281 19.53 17.99 -9.88
N LYS A 282 19.11 19.06 -10.56
CA LYS A 282 20.03 19.93 -11.32
C LYS A 282 20.90 20.82 -10.44
N THR A 283 20.39 21.24 -9.28
CA THR A 283 21.06 22.21 -8.40
C THR A 283 22.02 21.54 -7.41
N HIS A 284 21.72 20.32 -6.97
CA HIS A 284 22.53 19.59 -5.99
C HIS A 284 23.87 18.98 -6.42
N PRO A 285 24.29 18.91 -7.70
CA PRO A 285 25.66 18.51 -8.02
C PRO A 285 26.66 19.41 -7.27
N THR A 286 26.37 20.70 -7.10
CA THR A 286 27.35 21.70 -6.64
C THR A 286 27.69 21.66 -5.14
N LYS A 287 26.80 21.20 -4.24
CA LYS A 287 27.12 21.06 -2.80
C LYS A 287 27.85 19.75 -2.48
N THR A 288 27.58 18.69 -3.22
CA THR A 288 28.15 17.35 -3.00
C THR A 288 29.51 17.20 -3.69
N LEU A 289 29.70 17.84 -4.85
CA LEU A 289 30.96 17.85 -5.60
C LEU A 289 32.13 18.52 -4.86
N ARG A 290 31.87 19.42 -3.90
CA ARG A 290 32.93 20.05 -3.10
C ARG A 290 33.51 19.14 -2.01
N GLN A 291 32.88 18.01 -1.69
CA GLN A 291 33.28 17.15 -0.56
C GLN A 291 33.96 15.83 -0.92
N SER A 292 34.05 15.44 -2.20
CA SER A 292 34.75 14.21 -2.56
C SER A 292 35.06 14.16 -4.05
N GLN A 293 36.29 13.74 -4.37
CA GLN A 293 36.83 13.33 -5.67
C GLN A 293 35.80 12.57 -6.53
N MET A 294 34.95 13.30 -7.25
CA MET A 294 33.77 12.79 -7.97
C MET A 294 33.97 12.71 -9.48
N GLU A 295 35.18 13.02 -9.98
CA GLU A 295 35.45 13.11 -11.42
C GLU A 295 35.35 11.75 -12.14
N GLU A 296 35.42 10.63 -11.43
CA GLU A 296 35.75 9.37 -12.09
C GLU A 296 34.57 8.52 -12.60
N ARG A 297 33.29 8.75 -12.23
CA ARG A 297 32.23 7.71 -12.47
C ARG A 297 30.84 8.22 -12.80
N TRP A 298 30.72 8.94 -13.91
CA TRP A 298 29.43 9.28 -14.53
C TRP A 298 28.51 8.05 -14.76
N ASP A 299 29.11 6.88 -15.01
CA ASP A 299 28.39 5.64 -15.35
C ASP A 299 27.60 5.02 -14.20
N LYS A 300 27.83 5.45 -12.94
CA LYS A 300 27.11 4.95 -11.76
C LYS A 300 26.05 5.93 -11.23
N ARG A 301 25.86 7.08 -11.89
CA ARG A 301 24.83 8.04 -11.52
C ARG A 301 23.45 7.41 -11.74
N MET A 302 22.58 7.52 -10.75
CA MET A 302 21.20 7.05 -10.82
C MET A 302 20.44 8.00 -11.75
N PRO A 303 19.87 7.50 -12.86
CA PRO A 303 19.01 8.33 -13.68
C PRO A 303 17.80 8.77 -12.87
N VAL A 304 17.50 10.07 -12.90
CA VAL A 304 16.34 10.66 -12.22
C VAL A 304 15.28 11.01 -13.25
N GLY A 305 14.04 10.59 -12.98
CA GLY A 305 12.87 10.97 -13.76
C GLY A 305 11.76 11.49 -12.86
N ALA A 306 10.86 12.31 -13.40
CA ALA A 306 9.71 12.80 -12.68
C ALA A 306 8.49 12.90 -13.61
N GLY A 307 7.32 12.51 -13.11
CA GLY A 307 6.07 12.55 -13.86
C GLY A 307 4.88 12.13 -13.00
N SER A 308 3.70 12.00 -13.60
CA SER A 308 2.52 11.49 -12.89
C SER A 308 2.71 10.03 -12.44
N PRO A 309 1.93 9.53 -11.47
CA PRO A 309 1.97 8.12 -11.07
C PRO A 309 1.81 7.15 -12.26
N LEU A 310 0.94 7.49 -13.22
CA LEU A 310 0.77 6.71 -14.46
C LEU A 310 2.01 6.75 -15.35
N TRP A 311 2.67 7.90 -15.47
CA TRP A 311 3.92 8.00 -16.21
C TRP A 311 5.01 7.12 -15.59
N VAL A 312 5.14 7.12 -14.27
CA VAL A 312 6.09 6.28 -13.54
C VAL A 312 5.79 4.79 -13.80
N ALA A 313 4.54 4.37 -13.65
CA ALA A 313 4.12 2.99 -13.93
C ALA A 313 4.40 2.58 -15.39
N LYS A 314 4.10 3.44 -16.37
CA LYS A 314 4.42 3.21 -17.80
C LYS A 314 5.93 3.11 -18.05
N LYS A 315 6.74 3.94 -17.40
CA LYS A 315 8.21 3.91 -17.52
C LYS A 315 8.76 2.55 -17.07
N ILE A 316 8.26 2.05 -15.94
CA ILE A 316 8.64 0.73 -15.41
C ILE A 316 8.13 -0.39 -16.34
N ARG A 317 6.86 -0.34 -16.76
CA ARG A 317 6.28 -1.31 -17.70
C ARG A 317 7.08 -1.39 -19.00
N ASN A 318 7.51 -0.27 -19.56
CA ASN A 318 8.29 -0.27 -20.80
C ASN A 318 9.67 -0.91 -20.60
N ALA A 319 10.33 -0.64 -19.47
CA ALA A 319 11.58 -1.32 -19.13
C ALA A 319 11.41 -2.84 -18.99
N VAL A 320 10.26 -3.31 -18.51
CA VAL A 320 9.92 -4.75 -18.51
C VAL A 320 9.70 -5.25 -19.94
N ALA A 321 8.86 -4.56 -20.72
CA ALA A 321 8.51 -4.95 -22.08
C ALA A 321 9.73 -5.08 -23.01
N GLU A 322 10.70 -4.17 -22.90
CA GLU A 322 11.95 -4.19 -23.67
C GLU A 322 12.81 -5.44 -23.38
N ARG A 323 12.61 -6.07 -22.22
CA ARG A 323 13.46 -7.16 -21.71
C ARG A 323 12.79 -8.53 -21.70
N LEU A 324 11.46 -8.60 -21.78
CA LEU A 324 10.76 -9.88 -21.88
C LEU A 324 11.19 -10.72 -23.10
N PRO A 325 11.44 -10.15 -24.30
CA PRO A 325 11.86 -10.95 -25.46
C PRO A 325 13.23 -11.60 -25.32
N SER A 326 14.21 -10.92 -24.70
CA SER A 326 15.59 -11.41 -24.60
C SER A 326 15.76 -12.62 -23.68
N ARG A 327 14.77 -12.89 -22.82
CA ARG A 327 14.74 -14.09 -21.96
C ARG A 327 14.11 -15.33 -22.59
N ARG A 328 13.38 -15.18 -23.71
CA ARG A 328 12.81 -16.35 -24.43
C ARG A 328 13.87 -17.12 -25.24
N VAL A 329 15.05 -16.54 -25.41
CA VAL A 329 16.14 -17.06 -26.26
C VAL A 329 17.30 -17.62 -25.41
N SER A 330 17.26 -17.42 -24.09
CA SER A 330 18.24 -17.93 -23.11
C SER A 330 17.69 -19.14 -22.37
#